data_AF-A0A2G9LUA9-F1
#
_entry.id   AF-A0A2G9LUA9-F1
#
_cell.length_a   1.000
_cell.length_b   1.000
_cell.length_c   1.000
_cell.angle_alpha   90.00
_cell.angle_beta   90.00
_cell.angle_gamma   90.00
#
_symmetry.space_group_name_H-M   'P 1'
#
loop_
_entity.id
_entity.type
_entity.pdbx_description
1 polymer ?
#
loop_
_entity_poly.entity_id
_entity_poly.type
_entity_poly.pdbx_seq_one_letter_code
_entity_poly.pdbx_strand_id
1 'polypeptide(L)' 'MAIAPAQKALRAGGFLVSYSPTVPQIMDFVSALPDGCAPRIVECILRDWEVLGRKTRPKSIGIGHSGFIVATRIP' A
#
# COMPACT_ATOMS: atom_id res chain seq x y z
N MET A 1 -11.53 -11.73 -2.91
CA MET A 1 -12.96 -11.64 -2.49
C MET A 1 -13.30 -10.44 -1.58
N ALA A 2 -12.52 -9.34 -1.55
CA ALA A 2 -12.81 -8.20 -0.65
C ALA A 2 -13.49 -6.98 -1.32
N ILE A 3 -13.45 -6.86 -2.65
CA ILE A 3 -13.91 -5.64 -3.35
C ILE A 3 -15.44 -5.48 -3.27
N ALA A 4 -16.20 -6.51 -3.65
CA ALA A 4 -17.66 -6.46 -3.65
C ALA A 4 -18.27 -6.06 -2.28
N PRO A 5 -17.87 -6.67 -1.14
CA PRO A 5 -18.39 -6.23 0.16
C PRO A 5 -17.92 -4.82 0.53
N ALA A 6 -16.69 -4.41 0.15
CA ALA A 6 -16.21 -3.05 0.41
C ALA A 6 -16.99 -1.99 -0.37
N GLN A 7 -17.32 -2.23 -1.64
CA GLN A 7 -18.18 -1.35 -2.44
C GLN A 7 -19.55 -1.16 -1.81
N LYS A 8 -20.16 -2.24 -1.29
CA LYS A 8 -21.48 -2.17 -0.64
C LYS A 8 -21.44 -1.39 0.69
N ALA A 9 -20.30 -1.44 1.40
CA ALA A 9 -20.14 -0.79 2.69
C ALA A 9 -19.78 0.70 2.59
N LEU A 10 -19.11 1.11 1.50
CA LEU A 10 -18.66 2.48 1.29
C LEU A 10 -19.74 3.32 0.59
N ARG A 11 -19.78 4.61 0.92
CA ARG A 11 -20.53 5.60 0.13
C ARG A 11 -19.76 5.92 -1.16
N ALA A 12 -20.46 6.40 -2.18
CA ALA A 12 -19.85 6.97 -3.37
C ALA A 12 -18.77 8.00 -3.00
N GLY A 13 -17.61 7.91 -3.63
CA GLY A 13 -16.40 8.68 -3.32
C GLY A 13 -15.62 8.20 -2.09
N GLY A 14 -16.06 7.13 -1.41
CA GLY A 14 -15.43 6.59 -0.22
C GLY A 14 -14.04 6.02 -0.50
N PHE A 15 -13.11 6.18 0.44
CA PHE A 15 -11.75 5.66 0.32
C PHE A 15 -11.69 4.16 0.56
N LEU A 16 -11.02 3.45 -0.35
CA LEU A 16 -10.64 2.05 -0.19
C LEU A 16 -9.11 1.96 -0.19
N VAL A 17 -8.55 1.32 0.85
CA VAL A 17 -7.11 1.10 0.99
C VAL A 17 -6.86 -0.40 1.19
N SER A 18 -5.94 -0.95 0.41
CA SER A 18 -5.46 -2.34 0.52
C SER A 18 -3.98 -2.36 0.88
N TYR A 19 -3.61 -3.29 1.75
CA TYR A 19 -2.22 -3.66 1.99
C TYR A 19 -1.97 -5.04 1.40
N SER A 20 -0.94 -5.19 0.57
CA SER A 20 -0.62 -6.46 -0.09
C SER A 20 0.89 -6.69 -0.07
N PRO A 21 1.39 -7.81 0.49
CA PRO A 21 2.83 -8.10 0.51
C PRO A 21 3.39 -8.53 -0.84
N THR A 22 2.57 -8.82 -1.86
CA THR A 22 3.10 -9.32 -3.14
C THR A 22 2.53 -8.57 -4.33
N VAL A 23 3.32 -8.50 -5.41
CA VAL A 23 2.90 -7.90 -6.68
C VAL A 23 1.67 -8.60 -7.29
N PRO A 24 1.57 -9.95 -7.34
CA PRO A 24 0.36 -10.62 -7.84
C PRO A 24 -0.91 -10.20 -7.10
N GLN A 25 -0.85 -10.03 -5.77
CA GLN A 25 -2.01 -9.56 -5.00
C GLN A 25 -2.43 -8.13 -5.37
N ILE A 26 -1.49 -7.25 -5.71
CA ILE A 26 -1.81 -5.91 -6.24
C ILE A 26 -2.51 -6.05 -7.59
N MET A 27 -1.99 -6.91 -8.48
CA MET A 27 -2.56 -7.13 -9.81
C MET A 27 -3.99 -7.64 -9.72
N ASP A 28 -4.24 -8.63 -8.85
CA ASP A 28 -5.57 -9.18 -8.60
C ASP A 28 -6.50 -8.13 -7.98
N PHE A 29 -5.99 -7.32 -7.05
CA PHE A 29 -6.76 -6.24 -6.42
C PHE A 29 -7.18 -5.18 -7.45
N VAL A 30 -6.23 -4.67 -8.25
CA VAL A 30 -6.49 -3.64 -9.26
C VAL A 30 -7.43 -4.15 -10.35
N SER A 31 -7.24 -5.39 -10.81
CA SER A 31 -8.12 -6.03 -11.81
C SER A 31 -9.55 -6.23 -11.31
N ALA A 32 -9.75 -6.31 -10.00
CA ALA A 32 -11.06 -6.49 -9.39
C ALA A 32 -11.77 -5.15 -9.04
N LEU A 33 -11.11 -4.00 -9.21
CA LEU A 33 -11.73 -2.70 -8.97
C LEU A 33 -12.81 -2.38 -10.02
N PRO A 34 -13.87 -1.64 -9.66
CA PRO A 34 -14.86 -1.19 -10.62
C PRO A 34 -14.29 -0.11 -11.55
N ASP A 35 -14.91 0.04 -12.71
CA ASP A 35 -14.61 1.13 -13.65
C ASP A 35 -14.72 2.50 -12.97
N GLY A 36 -13.87 3.44 -13.38
CA GLY A 36 -13.82 4.79 -12.82
C GLY A 36 -12.97 4.95 -11.56
N CYS A 37 -12.41 3.87 -11.03
CA CYS A 37 -11.37 3.95 -10.00
C CYS A 37 -10.04 4.45 -10.58
N ALA A 38 -9.28 5.20 -9.78
CA ALA A 38 -7.93 5.66 -10.09
C ALA A 38 -6.97 5.27 -8.95
N PRO A 39 -6.52 3.99 -8.89
CA PRO A 39 -5.72 3.51 -7.77
C PRO A 39 -4.31 4.11 -7.80
N ARG A 40 -3.85 4.55 -6.63
CA ARG A 40 -2.46 4.91 -6.35
C ARG A 40 -1.81 3.76 -5.60
N ILE A 41 -0.66 3.29 -6.09
CA ILE A 41 0.12 2.22 -5.47
C ILE A 41 1.42 2.81 -4.94
N VAL A 42 1.75 2.55 -3.69
CA VAL A 42 3.01 2.96 -3.06
C VAL A 42 3.63 1.81 -2.29
N GLU A 43 4.96 1.79 -2.23
CA GLU A 43 5.74 0.95 -1.32
C GLU A 43 6.59 1.88 -0.44
N CYS A 44 6.75 1.53 0.84
CA CYS A 44 7.59 2.27 1.77
C CYS A 44 8.80 1.43 2.18
N ILE A 45 10.00 1.95 1.92
CA ILE A 45 11.26 1.37 2.39
C ILE A 45 11.75 2.21 3.56
N LEU A 46 11.65 1.66 4.77
CA LEU A 46 12.13 2.31 5.98
C LEU A 46 13.63 2.10 6.15
N ARG A 47 14.37 3.20 6.26
CA ARG A 47 15.82 3.17 6.47
C ARG A 47 16.17 3.77 7.82
N ASP A 48 16.49 2.89 8.76
CA ASP A 48 16.91 3.29 10.11
C ASP A 48 18.29 3.95 10.10
N TRP A 49 18.44 4.94 10.96
CA TRP A 49 19.72 5.59 11.24
C TRP A 49 20.13 5.36 12.70
N GLU A 50 21.43 5.19 12.89
CA GLU A 50 22.09 5.12 14.20
C GLU A 50 22.85 6.43 14.42
N VAL A 51 22.64 7.04 15.59
CA VAL A 51 23.33 8.26 16.02
C VAL A 51 24.04 7.94 17.33
N LEU A 52 25.38 7.94 17.30
CA LEU A 52 26.25 7.71 18.45
C LEU A 52 27.29 8.85 18.52
N GLY A 53 26.95 9.91 19.24
CA GLY A 53 27.78 11.12 19.32
C GLY A 53 28.00 11.74 17.93
N ARG A 54 29.25 11.79 17.47
CA ARG A 54 29.61 12.30 16.12
C ARG A 54 29.55 11.23 15.01
N LYS A 55 29.23 9.98 15.34
CA LYS A 55 29.05 8.90 14.37
C LYS A 55 27.57 8.77 14.03
N THR A 56 27.18 9.29 12.86
CA THR A 56 25.82 9.20 12.34
C THR A 56 25.84 8.45 11.02
N ARG A 57 25.13 7.33 10.94
CA ARG A 57 25.08 6.48 9.74
C ARG A 57 23.77 5.70 9.65
N PRO A 58 23.34 5.29 8.45
CA PRO A 58 22.28 4.30 8.32
C PRO A 58 22.71 2.95 8.94
N LYS A 59 21.75 2.19 9.48
CA LYS A 59 22.01 0.81 9.92
C LYS A 59 22.45 -0.06 8.73
N SER A 60 23.32 -1.02 8.99
CA SER A 60 23.85 -1.94 7.96
C SER A 60 22.82 -2.93 7.43
N ILE A 61 21.84 -3.30 8.27
CA ILE A 61 20.75 -4.22 7.94
C ILE A 61 19.45 -3.43 7.97
N GLY A 62 18.59 -3.66 6.99
CA GLY A 62 17.27 -3.06 6.90
C GLY A 62 16.27 -3.99 6.21
N ILE A 63 15.00 -3.63 6.28
CA ILE A 63 13.91 -4.33 5.58
C ILE A 63 13.76 -3.67 4.21
N GLY A 64 14.11 -4.41 3.15
CA GLY A 64 14.01 -3.92 1.77
C GLY A 64 12.61 -3.94 1.19
N HIS A 65 11.70 -4.68 1.83
CA HIS A 65 10.32 -4.87 1.39
C HIS A 65 9.43 -5.22 2.58
N SER A 66 8.29 -4.54 2.68
CA SER A 66 7.24 -4.87 3.67
C SER A 66 5.95 -5.27 2.95
N GLY A 67 5.48 -4.38 2.09
CA GLY A 67 4.27 -4.55 1.31
C GLY A 67 3.87 -3.25 0.61
N PHE A 68 2.88 -3.37 -0.25
CA PHE A 68 2.34 -2.30 -1.06
C PHE A 68 1.04 -1.79 -0.46
N ILE A 69 0.86 -0.48 -0.48
CA ILE A 69 -0.40 0.18 -0.13
C ILE A 69 -1.04 0.65 -1.43
N VAL A 70 -2.24 0.16 -1.71
CA VAL A 70 -3.07 0.62 -2.83
C VAL A 70 -4.22 1.43 -2.29
N ALA A 71 -4.34 2.68 -2.69
CA ALA A 71 -5.42 3.58 -2.29
C ALA A 71 -6.22 4.05 -3.51
N THR A 72 -7.55 3.95 -3.44
CA THR A 72 -8.47 4.48 -4.46
C THR A 72 -9.71 5.05 -3.79
N ARG A 73 -10.57 5.71 -4.58
CA ARG A 73 -11.93 6.02 -4.19
C ARG A 73 -12.89 5.15 -4.99
N ILE A 74 -13.90 4.60 -4.32
CA ILE A 74 -15.02 3.93 -4.99
C ILE A 74 -15.89 5.01 -5.64
N PRO A 75 -16.26 4.89 -6.92
CA PRO A 75 -17.16 5.84 -7.58
C PRO A 75 -18.52 5.96 -6.91
#